data_AF-A0A9Q6PUY4-F1
#
_entry.id   AF-A0A9Q6PUY4-F1
#
_cell.length_a   1.000
_cell.length_b   1.000
_cell.length_c   1.000
_cell.angle_alpha   90.00
_cell.angle_beta   90.00
_cell.angle_gamma   90.00
#
_symmetry.space_group_name_H-M   'P 1'
#
loop_
_entity.id
_entity.type
_entity.pdbx_description
1 polymer ?
#
loop_
_entity_poly.entity_id
_entity_poly.type
_entity_poly.pdbx_seq_one_letter_code
_entity_poly.pdbx_strand_id
1 'polypeptide(L)'
;MVIDKLKLSQDVVEKIFADPKPFRESYQFLKEIGLDQKEYVKKVFADPCVFLKNYQYLKDTGLNTKGHVRVMLDEDECFEQKFDSACYLGFKDKSSEISDLKTQLESKDAEIAALKAALEKSKETGADLQKKVAKKIYKF
;
A
#
# COMPACT_ATOMS: atom_id res chain seq x y z
N MET A 1 -34.20 0.19 8.95
CA MET A 1 -33.43 -0.69 9.85
C MET A 1 -34.33 -0.99 11.04
N VAL A 2 -34.78 -2.23 11.23
CA VAL A 2 -35.60 -2.59 12.39
C VAL A 2 -34.65 -2.98 13.51
N ILE A 3 -34.28 -1.99 14.33
CA ILE A 3 -33.35 -2.09 15.47
C ILE A 3 -33.69 -3.32 16.35
N ASP A 4 -34.97 -3.66 16.47
CA ASP A 4 -35.48 -4.79 17.27
C ASP A 4 -34.93 -6.16 16.85
N LYS A 5 -34.59 -6.35 15.56
CA LYS A 5 -34.04 -7.62 15.06
C LYS A 5 -32.61 -7.86 15.55
N LEU A 6 -31.90 -6.80 15.91
CA LEU A 6 -30.52 -6.88 16.35
C LEU A 6 -30.40 -7.31 17.81
N LYS A 7 -31.45 -7.16 18.65
CA LYS A 7 -31.36 -7.37 20.11
C LYS A 7 -30.20 -6.56 20.71
N LEU A 8 -30.21 -5.25 20.49
CA LEU A 8 -29.21 -4.32 21.02
C LEU A 8 -29.48 -4.05 22.50
N SER A 9 -28.44 -3.63 23.25
CA SER A 9 -28.63 -3.15 24.62
C SER A 9 -29.38 -1.81 24.61
N GLN A 10 -30.06 -1.51 25.73
CA GLN A 10 -30.74 -0.25 25.90
C GLN A 10 -29.79 0.95 25.75
N ASP A 11 -28.57 0.87 26.30
CA ASP A 11 -27.51 1.89 26.15
C ASP A 11 -27.20 2.22 24.68
N VAL A 12 -27.04 1.19 23.83
CA VAL A 12 -26.77 1.39 22.40
C VAL A 12 -27.97 2.04 21.71
N VAL A 13 -29.19 1.64 22.06
CA VAL A 13 -30.41 2.21 21.50
C VAL A 13 -30.55 3.69 21.89
N GLU A 14 -30.28 4.04 23.14
CA GLU A 14 -30.27 5.43 23.62
C GLU A 14 -29.21 6.27 22.88
N LYS A 15 -28.01 5.73 22.67
CA LYS A 15 -26.95 6.38 21.86
C LYS A 15 -27.38 6.59 20.41
N ILE A 16 -28.07 5.63 19.79
CA ILE A 16 -28.61 5.78 18.42
C ILE A 16 -29.61 6.94 18.35
N PHE A 17 -30.49 7.07 19.36
CA PHE A 17 -31.46 8.16 19.39
C PHE A 17 -30.80 9.51 19.69
N ALA A 18 -29.76 9.54 20.52
CA ALA A 18 -29.00 10.74 20.82
C ALA A 18 -28.20 11.26 19.61
N ASP A 19 -27.50 10.37 18.90
CA ASP A 19 -26.78 10.68 17.68
C ASP A 19 -26.82 9.50 16.68
N PRO A 20 -27.75 9.50 15.72
CA PRO A 20 -27.90 8.40 14.77
C PRO A 20 -26.85 8.41 13.66
N LYS A 21 -26.06 9.49 13.49
CA LYS A 21 -25.19 9.67 12.33
C LYS A 21 -24.05 8.65 12.30
N PRO A 22 -23.26 8.43 13.37
CA PRO A 22 -22.18 7.44 13.37
C PRO A 22 -22.68 6.02 13.05
N PHE A 23 -23.86 5.64 13.57
CA PHE A 23 -24.45 4.33 13.34
C PHE A 23 -24.87 4.13 11.89
N ARG A 24 -25.49 5.15 11.28
CA ARG A 24 -25.89 5.12 9.88
C ARG A 24 -24.68 4.97 8.97
N GLU A 25 -23.66 5.80 9.17
CA GLU A 25 -22.43 5.78 8.36
C GLU A 25 -21.72 4.44 8.49
N SER A 26 -21.56 3.96 9.73
CA SER A 26 -20.90 2.68 9.97
C SER A 26 -21.64 1.50 9.33
N TYR A 27 -22.99 1.48 9.43
CA TYR A 27 -23.80 0.46 8.77
C TYR A 27 -23.70 0.53 7.24
N GLN A 28 -23.66 1.74 6.67
CA GLN A 28 -23.50 1.94 5.24
C GLN A 28 -22.17 1.35 4.75
N PHE A 29 -21.07 1.60 5.47
CA PHE A 29 -19.77 1.01 5.13
C PHE A 29 -19.78 -0.51 5.19
N LEU A 30 -20.34 -1.10 6.25
CA LEU A 30 -20.50 -2.55 6.37
C LEU A 30 -21.27 -3.13 5.18
N LYS A 31 -22.34 -2.46 4.75
CA LYS A 31 -23.15 -2.89 3.60
C LYS A 31 -22.38 -2.82 2.29
N GLU A 32 -21.61 -1.75 2.06
CA GLU A 32 -20.81 -1.58 0.85
C GLU A 32 -19.73 -2.65 0.70
N ILE A 33 -19.09 -3.05 1.81
CA ILE A 33 -18.05 -4.09 1.80
C ILE A 33 -18.60 -5.51 2.01
N GLY A 34 -19.93 -5.67 2.17
CA GLY A 34 -20.60 -6.96 2.35
C GLY A 34 -20.32 -7.63 3.70
N LEU A 35 -20.17 -6.84 4.78
CA LEU A 35 -20.06 -7.24 6.19
C LEU A 35 -21.29 -6.80 7.02
N ASP A 36 -22.47 -6.69 6.42
CA ASP A 36 -23.72 -6.28 7.07
C ASP A 36 -24.39 -7.42 7.86
N GLN A 37 -23.67 -8.51 8.13
CA GLN A 37 -24.18 -9.60 8.96
C GLN A 37 -24.39 -9.11 10.40
N LYS A 38 -25.42 -9.66 11.06
CA LYS A 38 -25.87 -9.25 12.40
C LYS A 38 -24.74 -9.16 13.43
N GLU A 39 -23.77 -10.05 13.37
CA GLU A 39 -22.63 -10.10 14.30
C GLU A 39 -21.73 -8.86 14.17
N TYR A 40 -21.29 -8.52 12.97
CA TYR A 40 -20.46 -7.34 12.73
C TYR A 40 -21.21 -6.03 12.99
N VAL A 41 -22.50 -5.97 12.64
CA VAL A 41 -23.34 -4.80 12.95
C VAL A 41 -23.39 -4.56 14.46
N LYS A 42 -23.50 -5.62 15.28
CA LYS A 42 -23.47 -5.50 16.74
C LYS A 42 -22.12 -5.01 17.25
N LYS A 43 -21.01 -5.56 16.74
CA LYS A 43 -19.65 -5.14 17.14
C LYS A 43 -19.45 -3.65 16.85
N VAL A 44 -19.77 -3.22 15.64
CA VAL A 44 -19.67 -1.82 15.22
C VAL A 44 -20.60 -0.91 16.02
N PHE A 45 -21.80 -1.36 16.36
CA PHE A 45 -22.75 -0.54 17.13
C PHE A 45 -22.41 -0.45 18.61
N ALA A 46 -21.49 -1.28 19.12
CA ALA A 46 -20.97 -1.12 20.48
C ALA A 46 -20.18 0.20 20.61
N ASP A 47 -19.39 0.54 19.58
CA ASP A 47 -18.70 1.83 19.47
C ASP A 47 -18.51 2.23 17.97
N PRO A 48 -19.50 2.91 17.37
CA PRO A 48 -19.42 3.28 15.95
C PRO A 48 -18.34 4.33 15.68
N CYS A 49 -18.01 5.17 16.67
CA CYS A 49 -16.98 6.19 16.52
C CYS A 49 -15.60 5.56 16.36
N VAL A 50 -15.28 4.54 17.15
CA VAL A 50 -14.03 3.78 17.02
C VAL A 50 -13.96 3.07 15.67
N PHE A 51 -15.05 2.45 15.22
CA PHE A 51 -15.10 1.82 13.89
C PHE A 51 -14.81 2.82 12.77
N LEU A 52 -15.44 3.99 12.77
CA LEU A 52 -15.26 4.99 11.72
C LEU A 52 -13.83 5.50 11.64
N LYS A 53 -13.18 5.74 12.78
CA LYS A 53 -11.76 6.11 12.84
C LYS A 53 -10.87 5.01 12.24
N ASN A 54 -11.06 3.77 12.69
CA ASN A 54 -10.27 2.62 12.22
C ASN A 54 -10.48 2.36 10.73
N TYR A 55 -11.72 2.46 10.25
CA TYR A 55 -12.03 2.31 8.83
C TYR A 55 -11.39 3.42 7.98
N GLN A 56 -11.34 4.66 8.49
CA GLN A 56 -10.65 5.75 7.82
C GLN A 56 -9.14 5.47 7.70
N TYR A 57 -8.50 4.93 8.73
CA TYR A 57 -7.09 4.51 8.64
C TYR A 57 -6.86 3.42 7.59
N LEU A 58 -7.73 2.40 7.54
CA LEU A 58 -7.67 1.38 6.50
C LEU A 58 -7.88 1.99 5.12
N LYS A 59 -8.73 3.01 4.99
CA LYS A 59 -8.97 3.70 3.73
C LYS A 59 -7.75 4.52 3.29
N ASP A 60 -7.13 5.25 4.20
CA ASP A 60 -5.93 6.07 3.92
C ASP A 60 -4.72 5.23 3.54
N THR A 61 -4.67 3.98 4.02
CA THR A 61 -3.62 3.00 3.69
C THR A 61 -3.96 2.08 2.52
N GLY A 62 -5.16 2.19 1.92
CA GLY A 62 -5.62 1.29 0.86
C GLY A 62 -5.93 -0.14 1.31
N LEU A 63 -6.02 -0.36 2.62
CA LEU A 63 -6.32 -1.64 3.27
C LEU A 63 -7.81 -1.78 3.65
N ASN A 64 -8.73 -1.01 3.07
CA ASN A 64 -10.16 -1.05 3.40
C ASN A 64 -10.94 -2.19 2.70
N THR A 65 -10.26 -3.27 2.30
CA THR A 65 -10.94 -4.43 1.70
C THR A 65 -11.72 -5.21 2.74
N LYS A 66 -12.72 -5.99 2.29
CA LYS A 66 -13.56 -6.84 3.16
C LYS A 66 -12.74 -7.71 4.12
N GLY A 67 -11.63 -8.29 3.65
CA GLY A 67 -10.78 -9.16 4.46
C GLY A 67 -10.12 -8.43 5.63
N HIS A 68 -9.52 -7.27 5.38
CA HIS A 68 -8.86 -6.48 6.41
C HIS A 68 -9.86 -5.91 7.43
N VAL A 69 -11.00 -5.41 6.97
CA VAL A 69 -12.05 -4.89 7.88
C VAL A 69 -12.63 -6.01 8.73
N ARG A 70 -12.76 -7.23 8.19
CA ARG A 70 -13.15 -8.40 8.98
C ARG A 70 -12.12 -8.70 10.08
N VAL A 71 -10.83 -8.75 9.76
CA VAL A 71 -9.77 -8.99 10.75
C VAL A 71 -9.81 -7.95 11.86
N MET A 72 -9.92 -6.66 11.51
CA MET A 72 -10.09 -5.57 12.47
C MET A 72 -11.29 -5.78 13.42
N LEU A 73 -12.42 -6.27 12.90
CA LEU A 73 -13.61 -6.52 13.71
C LEU A 73 -13.53 -7.83 14.50
N ASP A 74 -12.74 -8.81 14.05
CA ASP A 74 -12.58 -10.11 14.70
C ASP A 74 -11.60 -10.04 15.87
N GLU A 75 -10.56 -9.19 15.78
CA GLU A 75 -9.49 -9.12 16.77
C GLU A 75 -9.74 -8.10 17.91
N ASP A 76 -10.88 -7.38 17.90
CA ASP A 76 -11.24 -6.33 18.88
C ASP A 76 -10.12 -5.29 19.13
N GLU A 77 -9.13 -5.19 18.23
CA GLU A 77 -8.02 -4.27 18.38
C GLU A 77 -8.46 -2.86 17.97
N CYS A 78 -8.56 -1.99 18.97
CA CYS A 78 -8.57 -0.56 18.73
C CYS A 78 -7.20 -0.15 18.14
N PHE A 79 -7.15 0.22 16.85
CA PHE A 79 -5.92 0.70 16.21
C PHE A 79 -5.31 1.93 16.90
N GLU A 80 -6.09 2.67 17.72
CA GLU A 80 -5.61 3.85 18.45
C GLU A 80 -4.60 3.56 19.58
N GLN A 81 -4.08 2.33 19.74
CA GLN A 81 -3.12 2.06 20.83
C GLN A 81 -1.83 1.29 20.52
N LYS A 82 -1.46 1.04 19.24
CA LYS A 82 -0.20 0.32 18.93
C LYS A 82 0.50 0.71 17.63
N PHE A 83 0.41 1.96 17.20
CA PHE A 83 1.38 2.47 16.24
C PHE A 83 2.22 3.56 16.90
N ASP A 84 3.18 3.09 17.72
CA ASP A 84 4.38 3.86 17.96
C ASP A 84 4.90 4.35 16.59
N SER A 85 5.21 5.64 16.53
CA SER A 85 5.69 6.40 15.37
C SER A 85 6.74 5.67 14.51
N ALA A 86 7.44 4.68 15.08
CA ALA A 86 8.42 3.81 14.44
C ALA A 86 7.89 3.01 13.22
N CYS A 87 6.64 2.52 13.22
CA CYS A 87 6.15 1.74 12.08
C CYS A 87 5.80 2.63 10.87
N TYR A 88 5.23 3.82 11.09
CA TYR A 88 4.90 4.75 10.00
C TYR A 88 6.16 5.38 9.39
N LEU A 89 7.17 5.68 10.22
CA LEU A 89 8.49 6.12 9.76
C LEU A 89 9.23 4.98 9.04
N GLY A 90 9.28 3.78 9.63
CA GLY A 90 10.00 2.64 9.06
C GLY A 90 9.49 2.19 7.69
N PHE A 91 8.19 2.29 7.40
CA PHE A 91 7.66 2.00 6.07
C PHE A 91 7.92 3.13 5.06
N LYS A 92 7.82 4.39 5.50
CA LYS A 92 8.12 5.55 4.65
C LYS A 92 9.60 5.59 4.26
N ASP A 93 10.49 5.33 5.21
CA ASP A 93 11.94 5.34 5.02
C ASP A 93 12.37 4.23 4.05
N LYS A 94 11.86 3.00 4.22
CA LYS A 94 12.09 1.91 3.27
C LYS A 94 11.52 2.21 1.88
N SER A 95 10.37 2.88 1.80
CA SER A 95 9.80 3.27 0.50
C SER A 95 10.66 4.31 -0.22
N SER A 96 11.29 5.24 0.51
CA SER A 96 12.25 6.17 -0.07
C SER A 96 13.53 5.47 -0.53
N GLU A 97 14.08 4.58 0.30
CA GLU A 97 15.27 3.80 -0.05
C GLU A 97 15.05 2.94 -1.31
N ILE A 98 13.88 2.31 -1.45
CA ILE A 98 13.53 1.54 -2.65
C ILE A 98 13.49 2.44 -3.90
N SER A 99 12.97 3.67 -3.79
CA SER A 99 12.93 4.61 -4.92
C SER A 99 14.33 5.09 -5.33
N ASP A 100 15.18 5.35 -4.34
CA ASP A 100 16.56 5.77 -4.57
C ASP A 100 17.41 4.63 -5.17
N LEU A 101 17.24 3.40 -4.67
CA LEU A 101 17.89 2.23 -5.25
C LEU A 101 17.41 1.96 -6.68
N LYS A 102 16.12 2.18 -6.97
CA LYS A 102 15.57 2.02 -8.32
C LYS A 102 16.18 3.02 -9.31
N THR A 103 16.25 4.30 -8.92
CA THR A 103 16.86 5.34 -9.78
C THR A 103 18.37 5.12 -9.97
N GLN A 104 19.07 4.66 -8.93
CA GLN A 104 20.49 4.27 -9.07
C GLN A 104 20.67 3.08 -10.00
N LEU A 105 19.80 2.07 -9.93
CA LEU A 105 19.85 0.90 -10.81
C LEU A 105 19.63 1.31 -12.28
N GLU A 106 18.61 2.13 -12.55
CA GLU A 106 18.32 2.65 -13.89
C GLU A 106 19.49 3.47 -14.46
N SER A 107 20.14 4.28 -13.62
CA SER A 107 21.35 5.03 -14.02
C SER A 107 22.52 4.10 -14.34
N LYS A 108 22.73 3.04 -13.56
CA LYS A 108 23.80 2.06 -13.80
C LYS A 108 23.57 1.25 -15.06
N ASP A 109 22.33 0.90 -15.38
CA ASP A 109 21.99 0.23 -16.64
C ASP A 109 22.31 1.11 -17.86
N ALA A 110 22.04 2.41 -17.78
CA ALA A 110 22.41 3.36 -18.83
C ALA A 110 23.93 3.48 -19.00
N GLU A 111 24.69 3.51 -17.89
CA GLU A 111 26.16 3.53 -17.91
C GLU A 111 26.74 2.26 -18.56
N ILE A 112 26.21 1.08 -18.19
CA ILE A 112 26.61 -0.21 -18.78
C ILE A 112 26.31 -0.23 -20.29
N ALA A 113 25.17 0.29 -20.72
CA ALA A 113 24.82 0.37 -22.14
C ALA A 113 25.80 1.26 -22.91
N ALA A 114 26.17 2.42 -22.35
CA ALA A 114 27.14 3.34 -22.96
C ALA A 114 28.54 2.72 -23.05
N LEU A 115 29.01 2.05 -21.99
CA LEU A 115 30.32 1.39 -21.98
C LEU A 115 30.38 0.23 -22.98
N LYS A 116 29.30 -0.55 -23.10
CA LYS A 116 29.21 -1.61 -24.13
C LYS A 116 29.30 -1.04 -25.55
N ALA A 117 28.60 0.05 -25.83
CA ALA A 117 28.65 0.71 -27.15
C ALA A 117 30.06 1.26 -27.46
N ALA A 118 30.70 1.89 -26.48
CA ALA A 118 32.07 2.40 -26.64
C ALA A 118 33.09 1.27 -26.88
N LEU A 119 32.93 0.14 -26.18
CA LEU A 119 33.79 -1.03 -26.34
C LEU A 119 33.70 -1.60 -27.76
N GLU A 120 32.49 -1.79 -28.30
CA GLU A 120 32.32 -2.29 -29.66
C GLU A 120 32.92 -1.35 -30.70
N LYS A 121 32.70 -0.04 -30.56
CA LYS A 121 33.31 0.97 -31.44
C LYS A 121 34.85 0.94 -31.39
N SER A 122 35.43 0.71 -30.20
CA SER A 122 36.88 0.56 -30.05
C SER A 122 37.42 -0.72 -30.70
N LYS A 123 36.67 -1.82 -30.66
CA LYS A 123 37.06 -3.07 -31.33
C LYS A 123 37.05 -2.90 -32.86
N GLU A 124 36.01 -2.27 -33.40
CA GLU A 124 35.89 -2.01 -34.84
C GLU A 124 37.04 -1.13 -35.36
N THR A 125 37.35 -0.04 -34.64
CA THR A 125 38.46 0.85 -34.99
C THR A 125 39.82 0.15 -34.89
N GLY A 126 40.03 -0.69 -33.87
CA GLY A 126 41.22 -1.52 -33.75
C GLY A 126 41.39 -2.50 -34.93
N ALA A 127 40.32 -3.17 -35.33
CA ALA A 127 40.33 -4.08 -36.47
C ALA A 127 40.64 -3.37 -37.80
N ASP A 128 40.09 -2.16 -38.01
CA ASP A 128 40.37 -1.36 -39.21
C ASP A 128 41.83 -0.90 -39.26
N LEU A 129 42.40 -0.47 -38.12
CA LEU A 129 43.81 -0.10 -38.01
C LEU A 129 44.72 -1.30 -38.28
N GLN A 130 44.44 -2.48 -37.71
CA GLN A 130 45.19 -3.71 -37.98
C GLN A 130 45.18 -4.06 -39.48
N LYS A 131 44.03 -3.95 -40.14
CA LYS A 131 43.89 -4.19 -41.59
C LYS A 131 44.70 -3.19 -42.42
N LYS A 132 44.73 -1.92 -42.03
CA LYS A 132 45.54 -0.87 -42.68
C LYS A 132 47.04 -1.11 -42.52
N VAL A 133 47.49 -1.52 -41.34
CA VAL A 133 48.89 -1.87 -41.08
C VAL A 133 49.32 -3.07 -41.90
N ALA A 134 48.53 -4.15 -41.93
CA ALA A 134 48.82 -5.32 -42.75
C ALA A 134 48.98 -4.97 -44.24
N LYS A 135 48.07 -4.16 -44.81
CA LYS A 135 48.18 -3.69 -46.20
C LYS A 135 49.44 -2.86 -46.47
N LYS A 136 50.01 -2.19 -45.47
CA LYS A 136 51.23 -1.38 -45.60
C LYS A 136 52.48 -2.24 -45.52
N ILE A 137 52.46 -3.33 -44.73
CA ILE A 137 53.58 -4.26 -44.56
C ILE A 137 53.73 -5.20 -45.78
N TYR A 138 52.62 -5.62 -46.40
CA TYR A 138 52.63 -6.56 -47.53
C TYR A 138 52.56 -5.92 -48.92
N LYS A 139 52.80 -4.61 -49.04
CA LYS A 139 52.97 -3.94 -50.34
C LYS A 139 54.42 -4.08 -50.82
N PHE A 140 54.69 -5.08 -51.66
CA PHE A 140 55.75 -5.05 -52.66
C PHE A 140 55.15 -4.59 -54.00
#